data_AF-A0A1V0PV12-F1
#
_entry.id   AF-A0A1V0PV12-F1
#
_cell.length_a   1.000
_cell.length_b   1.000
_cell.length_c   1.000
_cell.angle_alpha   90.00
_cell.angle_beta   90.00
_cell.angle_gamma   90.00
#
_symmetry.space_group_name_H-M   'P 1'
#
loop_
_entity.id
_entity.type
_entity.pdbx_description
1 polymer ?
#
loop_
_entity_poly.entity_id
_entity_poly.type
_entity_poly.pdbx_seq_one_letter_code
_entity_poly.pdbx_strand_id
1 'polypeptide(L)' 'MSESKTDDLTPWAHLAPQRQIALREAYAADPLCLTGTCSLEAKTAHFTDWLAARGVAFSASDLHPARKG' A
#
# COMPACT_ATOMS: atom_id res chain seq x y z
N MET A 1 -0.22 8.46 28.55
CA MET A 1 0.97 7.99 27.79
C MET A 1 0.50 6.95 26.79
N SER A 2 0.91 7.12 25.54
CA SER A 2 0.99 6.08 24.49
C SER A 2 -0.30 5.71 23.74
N GLU A 3 -0.86 6.65 23.00
CA GLU A 3 -1.78 6.38 21.87
C GLU A 3 -1.12 6.84 20.56
N SER A 4 0.02 6.24 20.22
CA SER A 4 0.73 6.52 18.97
C SER A 4 1.39 5.24 18.50
N LYS A 5 0.62 4.37 17.84
CA LYS A 5 1.22 3.23 17.11
C LYS A 5 0.55 2.90 15.78
N THR A 6 -0.43 3.69 15.36
CA THR A 6 -1.08 3.53 14.05
C THR A 6 -1.11 4.84 13.23
N ASP A 7 -0.67 5.97 13.81
CA ASP A 7 -0.65 7.30 13.18
C ASP A 7 0.69 7.63 12.49
N ASP A 8 1.73 6.80 12.67
CA ASP A 8 3.08 7.02 12.11
C ASP A 8 3.26 6.46 10.68
N LEU A 9 2.20 5.91 10.08
CA LEU A 9 2.28 5.39 8.71
C LEU A 9 2.20 6.56 7.72
N THR A 10 3.22 6.71 6.88
CA THR A 10 3.21 7.75 5.84
C THR A 10 2.17 7.35 4.78
N PRO A 11 1.18 8.20 4.48
CA PRO A 11 0.20 7.88 3.45
C PRO A 11 0.89 7.79 2.09
N TRP A 12 0.47 6.82 1.30
CA TRP A 12 1.01 6.58 -0.05
C TRP A 12 1.00 7.84 -0.91
N ALA A 13 -0.09 8.62 -0.85
CA ALA A 13 -0.21 9.91 -1.53
C ALA A 13 0.85 10.95 -1.12
N HIS A 14 1.40 10.87 0.10
CA HIS A 14 2.46 11.78 0.58
C HIS A 14 3.87 11.23 0.29
N LEU A 15 4.01 9.98 -0.19
CA LEU A 15 5.31 9.47 -0.58
C LEU A 15 5.82 10.16 -1.84
N ALA A 16 7.13 10.43 -1.86
CA ALA A 16 7.80 10.88 -3.06
C ALA A 16 7.55 9.90 -4.23
N PRO A 17 7.35 10.39 -5.46
CA PRO A 17 7.05 9.54 -6.61
C PRO A 17 8.13 8.47 -6.85
N GLN A 18 9.39 8.78 -6.56
CA GLN A 18 10.50 7.82 -6.62
C GLN A 18 10.34 6.66 -5.62
N ARG A 19 9.90 6.93 -4.38
CA ARG A 19 9.60 5.92 -3.37
C ARG A 19 8.43 5.04 -3.79
N GLN A 20 7.37 5.64 -4.34
CA GLN A 20 6.22 4.90 -4.86
C GLN A 20 6.60 3.95 -5.99
N ILE A 21 7.46 4.39 -6.91
CA ILE A 21 7.97 3.57 -8.02
C ILE A 21 8.81 2.42 -7.45
N ALA A 22 9.79 2.70 -6.60
CA ALA A 22 10.65 1.68 -6.01
C ALA A 22 9.86 0.60 -5.23
N LEU A 23 8.81 1.00 -4.51
CA LEU A 23 7.93 0.07 -3.78
C LEU A 23 7.09 -0.79 -4.74
N ARG A 24 6.59 -0.23 -5.84
CA ARG A 24 5.88 -0.99 -6.88
C ARG A 24 6.80 -1.98 -7.59
N GLU A 25 8.03 -1.56 -7.91
CA GLU A 25 9.02 -2.44 -8.55
C GLU A 25 9.46 -3.57 -7.60
N ALA A 26 9.72 -3.25 -6.33
CA ALA A 26 10.04 -4.26 -5.32
C ALA A 26 8.90 -5.27 -5.11
N TYR A 27 7.65 -4.82 -5.14
CA TYR A 27 6.48 -5.69 -5.06
C TYR A 27 6.27 -6.51 -6.35
N ALA A 28 6.54 -5.93 -7.53
CA ALA A 28 6.43 -6.63 -8.80
C ALA A 28 7.54 -7.67 -9.01
N ALA A 29 8.71 -7.44 -8.42
CA ALA A 29 9.82 -8.40 -8.38
C ALA A 29 9.58 -9.54 -7.37
N ASP A 30 8.58 -9.40 -6.49
CA ASP A 30 8.29 -10.40 -5.47
C ASP A 30 7.58 -11.63 -6.09
N PRO A 31 8.19 -12.83 -6.01
CA PRO A 31 7.64 -14.04 -6.61
C PRO A 31 6.35 -14.54 -5.92
N LEU A 32 6.00 -14.03 -4.73
CA LEU A 32 4.74 -14.34 -4.05
C LEU A 32 3.53 -13.72 -4.76
N CYS A 33 3.72 -12.70 -5.61
CA CYS A 33 2.63 -12.09 -6.38
C CYS A 33 1.98 -13.07 -7.38
N LEU A 34 2.62 -14.21 -7.67
CA LEU A 34 2.18 -15.19 -8.66
C LEU A 34 1.34 -16.35 -8.10
N THR A 35 1.14 -16.45 -6.78
CA THR A 35 0.50 -17.64 -6.17
C THR A 35 -1.04 -17.58 -6.14
N GLY A 36 -1.67 -17.15 -7.23
CA GLY A 36 -3.05 -17.59 -7.54
C GLY A 36 -4.22 -16.85 -6.90
N THR A 37 -4.05 -15.62 -6.40
CA THR A 37 -5.21 -14.79 -6.02
C THR A 37 -5.80 -14.12 -7.26
N CYS A 38 -6.79 -14.74 -7.91
CA CYS A 38 -7.48 -14.23 -9.11
C CYS A 38 -8.33 -12.96 -8.89
N SER A 39 -8.30 -12.36 -7.69
CA SER A 39 -9.09 -11.16 -7.38
C SER A 39 -8.19 -9.96 -7.12
N LEU A 40 -8.49 -8.86 -7.81
CA LEU A 40 -7.81 -7.56 -7.65
C LEU A 40 -7.81 -7.10 -6.19
N GLU A 41 -8.91 -7.30 -5.46
CA GLU A 41 -9.04 -6.98 -4.03
C GLU A 41 -8.02 -7.72 -3.16
N ALA A 42 -7.79 -9.01 -3.42
CA ALA A 42 -6.81 -9.79 -2.68
C ALA A 42 -5.37 -9.29 -2.94
N LYS A 43 -5.08 -8.92 -4.20
CA LYS A 43 -3.79 -8.30 -4.57
C LYS A 43 -3.61 -6.94 -3.88
N THR A 44 -4.68 -6.14 -3.81
CA THR A 44 -4.65 -4.84 -3.13
C THR A 44 -4.49 -4.99 -1.62
N ALA A 45 -5.19 -5.92 -0.98
CA ALA A 45 -5.06 -6.20 0.44
C ALA A 45 -3.64 -6.68 0.80
N HIS A 46 -3.08 -7.59 0.01
CA HIS A 46 -1.70 -8.06 0.18
C HIS A 46 -0.67 -6.94 -0.02
N PHE A 47 -0.89 -6.05 -1.00
CA PHE A 47 -0.04 -4.89 -1.21
C PHE A 47 -0.15 -3.89 -0.04
N THR A 48 -1.35 -3.64 0.48
CA THR A 48 -1.58 -2.82 1.67
C THR A 48 -0.85 -3.38 2.90
N ASP A 49 -0.96 -4.69 3.16
CA ASP A 49 -0.27 -5.34 4.28
C ASP A 49 1.26 -5.24 4.15
N TRP A 50 1.77 -5.50 2.94
CA TRP A 50 3.19 -5.38 2.61
C TRP A 50 3.73 -3.96 2.80
N LEU A 51 2.91 -2.95 2.51
CA LEU A 51 3.24 -1.54 2.73
C LEU A 51 3.14 -1.12 4.20
N ALA A 52 2.13 -1.62 4.93
CA ALA A 52 1.96 -1.35 6.35
C ALA A 52 3.17 -1.83 7.16
N ALA A 53 3.71 -3.02 6.82
CA ALA A 53 4.94 -3.54 7.40
C ALA A 53 6.18 -2.64 7.17
N ARG A 54 6.11 -1.74 6.18
CA ARG A 54 7.19 -0.80 5.79
C ARG A 54 6.93 0.63 6.25
N GLY A 55 5.91 0.86 7.07
CA GLY A 55 5.58 2.20 7.57
C GLY A 55 4.75 3.03 6.60
N VAL A 56 4.10 2.40 5.61
CA VAL A 56 3.34 3.09 4.56
C VAL A 56 1.88 2.71 4.64
N ALA A 57 1.01 3.71 4.75
CA ALA A 57 -0.43 3.52 4.69
C ALA A 57 -0.90 3.58 3.23
N PHE A 58 -1.42 2.47 2.72
CA PHE A 58 -2.04 2.38 1.40
C PHE A 58 -3.39 1.68 1.52
N SER A 59 -4.42 2.22 0.88
CA SER A 59 -5.75 1.63 0.89
C SER A 59 -6.35 1.63 -0.51
N ALA A 60 -7.34 0.77 -0.75
CA ALA A 60 -8.10 0.78 -2.01
C ALA A 60 -8.80 2.13 -2.26
N SER A 61 -9.05 2.91 -1.21
CA SER A 61 -9.56 4.28 -1.30
C SER A 61 -8.53 5.29 -1.84
N ASP A 62 -7.25 4.96 -1.88
CA ASP A 62 -6.21 5.76 -2.55
C ASP A 62 -6.22 5.54 -4.07
N LEU A 63 -6.75 4.39 -4.55
CA LEU A 63 -6.91 4.07 -5.98
C LEU A 63 -8.11 4.76 -6.61
N HIS A 64 -9.15 5.01 -5.84
CA HIS A 64 -10.29 5.80 -6.28
C HIS A 64 -10.24 7.12 -5.52
N PRO A 65 -9.85 8.25 -6.14
CA PRO A 65 -10.16 9.53 -5.54
C PRO A 65 -11.68 9.58 -5.45
N ALA A 66 -12.23 9.30 -4.27
CA ALA A 66 -13.61 9.57 -3.97
C ALA A 66 -13.73 11.07 -4.20
N ARG A 67 -14.28 11.44 -5.37
CA ARG A 67 -14.79 12.77 -5.61
C ARG A 67 -15.79 13.00 -4.49
N LYS A 68 -15.37 13.67 -3.42
CA LYS A 68 -16.30 14.44 -2.61
C LYS A 68 -16.82 15.53 -3.55
N GLY A 69 -18.04 15.32 -4.01
CA GLY A 69 -18.85 16.26 -4.77
C GLY A 69 -20.30 15.86 -4.58
#